data_AF-A0A4Z2IS32-F1
#
_entry.id   AF-A0A4Z2IS32-F1
#
_cell.length_a   1.000
_cell.length_b   1.000
_cell.length_c   1.000
_cell.angle_alpha   90.00
_cell.angle_beta   90.00
_cell.angle_gamma   90.00
#
_symmetry.space_group_name_H-M   'P 1'
#
loop_
_entity.id
_entity.type
_entity.pdbx_description
1 polymer ?
#
loop_
_entity_poly.entity_id
_entity_poly.type
_entity_poly.pdbx_seq_one_letter_code
_entity_poly.pdbx_strand_id
1 'polypeptide(L)'
;MVFLMMRMVFLMVRMVFLMVGMELLMMGVELLMVGMVFLMVGMVFLMVFLMVGMVFLMMGMVFLMVGMVFLMMGMVFLMVGMVFLMMGVVFLMMRMVFLMMRMVFLMMGVVLLMEEHVETHYGTVHCIMTGTPKANLPVVLTFHDIGLNHKSCFDTLFNHEDMREIIRHLPVCHVEAPGQHEGAKTLHAEYSYPSMDQLSEALPTVLKHFGLGRVIGLGVGAGAYILAKFADEIDNNHDLIATYRHHITATMNESNVTQFLRSYNNRTALEVERPVPGGNINARTLKCSTLLVVGDNSPAVEAVVDCNSKLDPTKTTLLKMADCGGLPQVDQPAKVIEALKYFIQGMGYLSSAGMTRLRSRTASGSSVSSMDGSRGRALTNELQRARTHSRGTEEKRGRSHTDVSMECISNSSQNTSSSTQVS
;
A
#
# COMPACT_ATOMS: atom_id res chain seq x y z
N MET A 1 -128.79 -27.34 81.03
CA MET A 1 -127.64 -28.28 80.96
C MET A 1 -126.74 -27.99 79.76
N VAL A 2 -127.22 -28.20 78.52
CA VAL A 2 -126.43 -28.12 77.25
C VAL A 2 -125.49 -26.89 77.14
N PHE A 3 -125.96 -25.69 77.49
CA PHE A 3 -125.16 -24.45 77.36
C PHE A 3 -123.87 -24.45 78.22
N LEU A 4 -123.87 -25.15 79.38
CA LEU A 4 -122.68 -25.31 80.21
C LEU A 4 -121.66 -26.25 79.54
N MET A 5 -122.13 -27.34 78.92
CA MET A 5 -121.26 -28.27 78.17
C MET A 5 -120.60 -27.57 76.99
N MET A 6 -121.37 -26.83 76.17
CA MET A 6 -120.84 -26.00 75.08
C MET A 6 -119.73 -25.05 75.56
N ARG A 7 -119.93 -24.37 76.69
CA ARG A 7 -118.93 -23.46 77.27
C ARG A 7 -117.67 -24.19 77.78
N MET A 8 -117.80 -25.38 78.36
CA MET A 8 -116.64 -26.18 78.77
C MET A 8 -115.87 -26.76 77.58
N VAL A 9 -116.56 -27.22 76.54
CA VAL A 9 -115.93 -27.67 75.28
C VAL A 9 -115.14 -26.53 74.62
N PHE A 10 -115.73 -25.33 74.54
CA PHE A 10 -115.02 -24.16 74.01
C PHE A 10 -113.79 -23.76 74.87
N LEU A 11 -113.88 -23.90 76.19
CA LEU A 11 -112.73 -23.69 77.09
C LEU A 11 -111.63 -24.74 76.88
N MET A 12 -111.98 -26.03 76.72
CA MET A 12 -110.99 -27.08 76.42
C MET A 12 -110.34 -26.86 75.07
N VAL A 13 -111.10 -26.57 74.01
CA VAL A 13 -110.56 -26.25 72.67
C VAL A 13 -109.62 -25.03 72.74
N ARG A 14 -109.98 -23.99 73.50
CA ARG A 14 -109.11 -22.83 73.73
C ARG A 14 -107.82 -23.19 74.48
N MET A 15 -107.87 -24.07 75.48
CA MET A 15 -106.67 -24.52 76.20
C MET A 15 -105.77 -25.39 75.31
N VAL A 16 -106.33 -26.28 74.48
CA VAL A 16 -105.57 -27.06 73.50
C VAL A 16 -104.87 -26.14 72.49
N PHE A 17 -105.58 -25.15 71.93
CA PHE A 17 -104.98 -24.13 71.06
C PHE A 17 -103.85 -23.36 71.74
N LEU A 18 -103.96 -23.08 73.04
CA LEU A 18 -102.96 -22.34 73.79
C LEU A 18 -101.74 -23.21 74.14
N MET A 19 -101.92 -24.49 74.42
CA MET A 19 -100.82 -25.46 74.57
C MET A 19 -100.04 -25.62 73.26
N VAL A 20 -100.73 -25.91 72.15
CA VAL A 20 -100.13 -26.02 70.81
C VAL A 20 -99.44 -24.70 70.41
N GLY A 21 -100.03 -23.55 70.75
CA GLY A 21 -99.41 -22.24 70.54
C GLY A 21 -98.10 -22.04 71.32
N MET A 22 -98.02 -22.54 72.56
CA MET A 22 -96.78 -22.52 73.36
C MET A 22 -95.73 -23.50 72.85
N GLU A 23 -96.12 -24.69 72.40
CA GLU A 23 -95.22 -25.68 71.77
C GLU A 23 -94.62 -25.13 70.46
N LEU A 24 -95.43 -24.51 69.61
CA LEU A 24 -94.98 -23.82 68.40
C LEU A 24 -94.04 -22.64 68.71
N LEU A 25 -94.30 -21.90 69.79
CA LEU A 25 -93.43 -20.80 70.23
C LEU A 25 -92.07 -21.32 70.73
N MET A 26 -92.05 -22.42 71.49
CA MET A 26 -90.81 -23.07 71.94
C MET A 26 -89.97 -23.57 70.76
N MET A 27 -90.58 -24.28 69.79
CA MET A 27 -89.89 -24.68 68.56
C MET A 27 -89.38 -23.47 67.75
N GLY A 28 -90.12 -22.35 67.76
CA GLY A 28 -89.68 -21.10 67.14
C GLY A 28 -88.44 -20.50 67.81
N VAL A 29 -88.34 -20.56 69.14
CA VAL A 29 -87.15 -20.14 69.90
C VAL A 29 -85.97 -21.08 69.65
N GLU A 30 -86.18 -22.40 69.62
CA GLU A 30 -85.14 -23.37 69.28
C GLU A 30 -84.59 -23.15 67.86
N LEU A 31 -85.47 -22.94 66.88
CA LEU A 31 -85.08 -22.64 65.50
C LEU A 31 -84.30 -21.32 65.39
N LEU A 32 -84.69 -20.29 66.15
CA LEU A 32 -83.96 -19.02 66.24
C LEU A 32 -82.56 -19.21 66.82
N MET A 33 -82.43 -19.97 67.92
CA MET A 33 -81.13 -20.27 68.55
C MET A 33 -80.21 -21.05 67.61
N VAL A 34 -80.74 -22.06 66.90
CA VAL A 34 -80.00 -22.80 65.86
C VAL A 34 -79.57 -21.87 64.73
N GLY A 35 -80.45 -20.98 64.25
CA GLY A 35 -80.14 -19.98 63.23
C GLY A 35 -79.02 -19.02 63.64
N MET A 36 -79.03 -18.57 64.90
CA MET A 36 -77.97 -17.72 65.47
C MET A 36 -76.63 -18.46 65.56
N VAL A 37 -76.61 -19.75 65.92
CA VAL A 37 -75.39 -20.57 65.90
C VAL A 37 -74.85 -20.73 64.47
N PHE A 38 -75.70 -21.02 63.48
CA PHE A 38 -75.28 -21.07 62.07
C PHE A 38 -74.71 -19.73 61.59
N LEU A 39 -75.31 -18.61 61.97
CA LEU A 39 -74.81 -17.27 61.63
C LEU A 39 -73.43 -17.01 62.27
N MET A 40 -73.23 -17.35 63.54
CA MET A 40 -71.93 -17.22 64.21
C MET A 40 -70.85 -18.08 63.53
N VAL A 41 -71.15 -19.34 63.22
CA VAL A 41 -70.21 -20.25 62.52
C VAL A 41 -69.89 -19.72 61.11
N GLY A 42 -70.89 -19.22 60.38
CA GLY A 42 -70.70 -18.61 59.06
C GLY A 42 -69.82 -17.36 59.10
N MET A 43 -70.00 -16.50 60.11
CA MET A 43 -69.16 -15.31 60.31
C MET A 43 -67.71 -15.68 60.67
N VAL A 44 -67.50 -16.70 61.52
CA VAL A 44 -66.15 -17.21 61.83
C VAL A 44 -65.47 -17.78 60.57
N PHE A 45 -66.19 -18.59 59.78
CA PHE A 45 -65.66 -19.12 58.52
C PHE A 45 -65.30 -18.00 57.53
N LEU A 46 -66.16 -16.98 57.40
CA LEU A 46 -65.92 -15.81 56.55
C LEU A 46 -64.68 -15.03 57.00
N MET A 47 -64.50 -14.80 58.30
CA MET A 47 -63.29 -14.14 58.82
C MET A 47 -62.02 -14.96 58.54
N VAL A 48 -62.04 -16.28 58.77
CA VAL A 48 -60.89 -17.15 58.46
C VAL A 48 -60.56 -17.14 56.98
N PHE A 49 -61.57 -17.24 56.10
CA PHE A 49 -61.38 -17.16 54.64
C PHE A 49 -60.77 -15.82 54.21
N LEU A 50 -61.27 -14.70 54.74
CA LEU A 50 -60.72 -13.37 54.45
C LEU A 50 -59.28 -13.22 54.96
N MET A 51 -58.96 -13.69 56.18
CA MET A 51 -57.60 -13.66 56.71
C MET A 51 -56.62 -14.48 55.86
N VAL A 52 -57.00 -15.69 55.45
CA VAL A 52 -56.20 -16.54 54.55
C VAL A 52 -56.03 -15.88 53.17
N GLY A 53 -57.10 -15.31 52.61
CA GLY A 53 -57.06 -14.56 51.35
C GLY A 53 -56.10 -13.36 51.40
N MET A 54 -56.09 -12.61 52.49
CA MET A 54 -55.15 -11.50 52.70
C MET A 54 -53.69 -11.98 52.80
N VAL A 55 -53.43 -13.12 53.44
CA VAL A 55 -52.08 -13.72 53.48
C VAL A 55 -51.61 -14.13 52.08
N PHE A 56 -52.47 -14.76 51.28
CA PHE A 56 -52.15 -15.07 49.88
C PHE A 56 -51.90 -13.81 49.03
N LEU A 57 -52.68 -12.75 49.22
CA LEU A 57 -52.49 -11.47 48.55
C LEU A 57 -51.13 -10.85 48.91
N MET A 58 -50.76 -10.84 50.20
CA MET A 58 -49.45 -10.37 50.66
C MET A 58 -48.30 -11.18 50.04
N MET A 59 -48.40 -12.51 49.99
CA MET A 59 -47.39 -13.36 49.35
C MET A 59 -47.30 -13.12 47.84
N GLY A 60 -48.43 -12.90 47.16
CA GLY A 60 -48.47 -12.52 45.76
C GLY A 60 -47.77 -11.17 45.48
N MET A 61 -47.97 -10.18 46.35
CA MET A 61 -47.27 -8.89 46.27
C MET A 61 -45.76 -9.02 46.50
N VAL A 62 -45.33 -9.86 47.45
CA VAL A 62 -43.90 -10.15 47.66
C VAL A 62 -43.29 -10.83 46.43
N PHE A 63 -43.96 -11.81 45.83
CA PHE A 63 -43.50 -12.46 44.61
C PHE A 63 -43.41 -11.48 43.42
N LEU A 64 -44.39 -10.58 43.28
CA LEU A 64 -44.38 -9.52 42.27
C LEU A 64 -43.20 -8.57 42.46
N MET A 65 -42.93 -8.12 43.69
CA MET A 65 -41.74 -7.28 43.98
C MET A 65 -40.42 -8.00 43.64
N VAL A 66 -40.29 -9.28 43.99
CA VAL A 66 -39.11 -10.09 43.62
C VAL A 66 -38.97 -10.23 42.10
N GLY A 67 -40.07 -10.49 41.39
CA GLY A 67 -40.09 -10.54 39.92
C GLY A 67 -39.65 -9.23 39.26
N MET A 68 -40.08 -8.08 39.80
CA MET A 68 -39.65 -6.77 39.31
C MET A 68 -38.15 -6.52 39.54
N VAL A 69 -37.57 -6.99 40.65
CA VAL A 69 -36.11 -6.92 40.89
C VAL A 69 -35.34 -7.77 39.87
N PHE A 70 -35.80 -8.98 39.55
CA PHE A 70 -35.20 -9.80 38.49
C PHE A 70 -35.31 -9.14 37.12
N LEU A 71 -36.45 -8.52 36.79
CA LEU A 71 -36.64 -7.77 35.55
C LEU A 71 -35.65 -6.61 35.44
N MET A 72 -35.48 -5.81 36.50
CA MET A 72 -34.48 -4.73 36.54
C MET A 72 -33.06 -5.25 36.32
N MET A 73 -32.66 -6.36 36.97
CA MET A 73 -31.34 -6.96 36.77
C MET A 73 -31.14 -7.48 35.34
N GLY A 74 -32.17 -8.07 34.74
CA GLY A 74 -32.16 -8.49 33.32
C GLY A 74 -31.96 -7.31 32.37
N MET A 75 -32.61 -6.17 32.62
CA MET A 75 -32.43 -4.94 31.84
C MET A 75 -31.01 -4.37 31.98
N VAL A 76 -30.42 -4.39 33.19
CA VAL A 76 -29.02 -4.00 33.41
C VAL A 76 -28.06 -4.90 32.63
N PHE A 77 -28.26 -6.22 32.67
CA PHE A 77 -27.44 -7.17 31.88
C PHE A 77 -27.57 -6.93 30.37
N LEU A 78 -28.78 -6.63 29.88
CA LEU A 78 -29.02 -6.27 28.47
C LEU A 78 -28.27 -5.00 28.09
N MET A 79 -28.33 -3.94 28.90
CA MET A 79 -27.56 -2.71 28.66
C MET A 79 -26.05 -2.97 28.60
N VAL A 80 -25.51 -3.77 29.53
CA VAL A 80 -24.09 -4.16 29.52
C VAL A 80 -23.73 -4.96 28.27
N GLY A 81 -24.58 -5.91 27.85
CA GLY A 81 -24.41 -6.67 26.61
C GLY A 81 -24.38 -5.78 25.36
N MET A 82 -25.24 -4.76 25.30
CA MET A 82 -25.27 -3.79 24.21
C MET A 82 -24.00 -2.91 24.18
N VAL A 83 -23.43 -2.55 25.34
CA VAL A 83 -22.13 -1.85 25.41
C VAL A 83 -21.00 -2.73 24.86
N PHE A 84 -20.95 -4.02 25.24
CA PHE A 84 -19.98 -4.95 24.66
C PHE A 84 -20.17 -5.14 23.15
N LEU A 85 -21.41 -5.19 22.66
CA LEU A 85 -21.72 -5.28 21.23
C LEU A 85 -21.21 -4.03 20.47
N MET A 86 -21.44 -2.83 21.00
CA MET A 86 -20.89 -1.59 20.41
C MET A 86 -19.36 -1.60 20.36
N MET A 87 -18.68 -2.03 21.43
CA MET A 87 -17.22 -2.15 21.45
C MET A 87 -16.72 -3.21 20.44
N GLY A 88 -17.46 -4.31 20.26
CA GLY A 88 -17.20 -5.31 19.23
C GLY A 88 -17.32 -4.75 17.80
N VAL A 89 -18.34 -3.92 17.54
CA VAL A 89 -18.49 -3.22 16.25
C VAL A 89 -17.35 -2.23 16.01
N VAL A 90 -16.93 -1.45 17.02
CA VAL A 90 -15.76 -0.56 16.91
C VAL A 90 -14.48 -1.34 16.61
N PHE A 91 -14.26 -2.49 17.25
CA PHE A 91 -13.13 -3.37 16.95
C PHE A 91 -13.18 -3.93 15.52
N LEU A 92 -14.36 -4.34 15.04
CA LEU A 92 -14.57 -4.77 13.66
C LEU A 92 -14.29 -3.64 12.65
N MET A 93 -14.72 -2.41 12.93
CA MET A 93 -14.41 -1.25 12.08
C MET A 93 -12.89 -0.99 12.03
N MET A 94 -12.19 -1.01 13.18
CA MET A 94 -10.73 -0.87 13.22
C MET A 94 -10.02 -2.00 12.45
N ARG A 95 -10.49 -3.25 12.56
CA ARG A 95 -9.99 -4.38 11.78
C ARG A 95 -10.22 -4.19 10.28
N MET A 96 -11.36 -3.65 9.86
CA MET A 96 -11.65 -3.34 8.46
C MET A 96 -10.76 -2.21 7.93
N VAL A 97 -10.50 -1.16 8.71
CA VAL A 97 -9.55 -0.09 8.35
C VAL A 97 -8.13 -0.64 8.20
N PHE A 98 -7.67 -1.51 9.11
CA PHE A 98 -6.37 -2.17 8.98
C PHE A 98 -6.29 -3.09 7.75
N LEU A 99 -7.37 -3.83 7.44
CA LEU A 99 -7.48 -4.62 6.21
C LEU A 99 -7.42 -3.73 4.97
N MET A 100 -8.11 -2.59 4.93
CA MET A 100 -8.03 -1.63 3.83
C MET A 100 -6.62 -1.08 3.67
N MET A 101 -5.95 -0.65 4.75
CA MET A 101 -4.55 -0.19 4.70
C MET A 101 -3.60 -1.28 4.20
N ARG A 102 -3.77 -2.53 4.65
CA ARG A 102 -3.01 -3.69 4.14
C ARG A 102 -3.26 -3.93 2.65
N MET A 103 -4.51 -3.84 2.19
CA MET A 103 -4.86 -4.03 0.78
C MET A 103 -4.35 -2.88 -0.10
N VAL A 104 -4.36 -1.64 0.39
CA VAL A 104 -3.74 -0.49 -0.29
C VAL A 104 -2.22 -0.66 -0.38
N PHE A 105 -1.55 -1.07 0.71
CA PHE A 105 -0.11 -1.37 0.68
C PHE A 105 0.23 -2.50 -0.29
N LEU A 106 -0.55 -3.58 -0.28
CA LEU A 106 -0.41 -4.70 -1.22
C LEU A 106 -0.61 -4.24 -2.67
N MET A 107 -1.66 -3.46 -2.94
CA MET A 107 -1.96 -2.92 -4.26
C MET A 107 -0.87 -1.95 -4.75
N MET A 108 -0.32 -1.10 -3.88
CA MET A 108 0.82 -0.24 -4.21
C MET A 108 2.09 -1.07 -4.50
N GLY A 109 2.31 -2.17 -3.77
CA GLY A 109 3.40 -3.11 -4.07
C GLY A 109 3.24 -3.78 -5.44
N VAL A 110 2.03 -4.26 -5.76
CA VAL A 110 1.72 -4.89 -7.07
C VAL A 110 1.76 -3.88 -8.22
N VAL A 111 1.35 -2.62 -8.00
CA VAL A 111 1.49 -1.52 -8.97
C VAL A 111 2.96 -1.10 -9.17
N LEU A 112 3.86 -1.53 -8.29
CA LEU A 112 5.31 -1.28 -8.37
C LEU A 112 6.13 -2.49 -8.84
N LEU A 113 5.54 -3.67 -9.09
CA LEU A 113 6.26 -4.84 -9.58
C LEU A 113 5.35 -5.67 -10.50
N MET A 114 5.64 -5.65 -11.80
CA MET A 114 4.98 -6.47 -12.82
C MET A 114 5.97 -7.51 -13.37
N GLU A 115 5.64 -8.79 -13.22
CA GLU A 115 6.43 -9.94 -13.67
C GLU A 115 5.72 -10.57 -14.88
N GLU A 116 6.34 -10.51 -16.07
CA GLU A 116 5.71 -10.94 -17.32
C GLU A 116 6.64 -11.75 -18.23
N HIS A 117 6.04 -12.69 -18.96
CA HIS A 117 6.68 -13.47 -20.02
C HIS A 117 6.47 -12.79 -21.37
N VAL A 118 7.48 -12.05 -21.85
CA VAL A 118 7.42 -11.35 -23.14
C VAL A 118 7.78 -12.32 -24.27
N GLU A 119 6.92 -12.39 -25.27
CA GLU A 119 7.11 -13.28 -26.43
C GLU A 119 7.91 -12.57 -27.52
N THR A 120 9.09 -13.09 -27.83
CA THR A 120 9.99 -12.55 -28.87
C THR A 120 10.21 -13.61 -29.96
N HIS A 121 10.75 -13.19 -31.10
CA HIS A 121 11.08 -14.05 -32.25
C HIS A 121 11.96 -15.25 -31.92
N TYR A 122 12.77 -15.11 -30.87
CA TYR A 122 13.75 -16.11 -30.41
C TYR A 122 13.27 -16.86 -29.15
N GLY A 123 11.97 -16.72 -28.83
CA GLY A 123 11.29 -17.38 -27.73
C GLY A 123 10.83 -16.43 -26.62
N THR A 124 10.40 -17.02 -25.51
CA THR A 124 9.92 -16.26 -24.35
C THR A 124 11.08 -15.74 -23.51
N VAL A 125 11.14 -14.43 -23.31
CA VAL A 125 12.07 -13.74 -22.43
C VAL A 125 11.33 -13.34 -21.14
N HIS A 126 11.91 -13.62 -19.98
CA HIS A 126 11.27 -13.26 -18.71
C HIS A 126 11.66 -11.84 -18.29
N CYS A 127 10.70 -11.01 -17.94
CA CYS A 127 10.90 -9.59 -17.67
C CYS A 127 10.21 -9.16 -16.37
N ILE A 128 10.93 -8.43 -15.52
CA ILE A 128 10.41 -7.89 -14.26
C ILE A 128 10.51 -6.36 -14.30
N MET A 129 9.37 -5.70 -14.43
CA MET A 129 9.24 -4.24 -14.41
C MET A 129 8.96 -3.76 -12.99
N THR A 130 9.93 -3.06 -12.39
CA THR A 130 9.83 -2.43 -11.09
C THR A 130 9.63 -0.91 -11.24
N GLY A 131 8.51 -0.39 -10.74
CA GLY A 131 8.10 1.01 -10.88
C GLY A 131 7.32 1.32 -12.16
N THR A 132 6.74 2.53 -12.24
CA THR A 132 5.85 2.94 -13.33
C THR A 132 6.59 3.74 -14.42
N PRO A 133 6.63 3.28 -15.69
CA PRO A 133 7.17 4.03 -16.82
C PRO A 133 6.55 5.43 -16.98
N LYS A 134 7.38 6.42 -17.32
CA LYS A 134 6.99 7.83 -17.51
C LYS A 134 7.62 8.33 -18.80
N ALA A 135 6.81 8.89 -19.72
CA ALA A 135 7.21 9.19 -21.10
C ALA A 135 8.51 10.01 -21.26
N ASN A 136 8.85 10.86 -20.28
CA ASN A 136 10.03 11.73 -20.32
C ASN A 136 11.24 11.22 -19.52
N LEU A 137 11.17 10.04 -18.90
CA LEU A 137 12.27 9.44 -18.13
C LEU A 137 12.67 8.07 -18.72
N PRO A 138 13.97 7.75 -18.79
CA PRO A 138 14.40 6.43 -19.20
C PRO A 138 14.10 5.38 -18.13
N VAL A 139 13.94 4.13 -18.57
CA VAL A 139 13.91 2.95 -17.69
C VAL A 139 15.30 2.32 -17.63
N VAL A 140 15.75 1.91 -16.45
CA VAL A 140 17.02 1.16 -16.30
C VAL A 140 16.78 -0.27 -16.77
N LEU A 141 17.34 -0.64 -17.92
CA LEU A 141 17.21 -1.96 -18.52
C LEU A 141 18.40 -2.82 -18.11
N THR A 142 18.19 -3.88 -17.33
CA THR A 142 19.30 -4.72 -16.83
C THR A 142 19.35 -6.06 -17.54
N PHE A 143 20.54 -6.53 -17.90
CA PHE A 143 20.75 -7.88 -18.47
C PHE A 143 21.90 -8.58 -17.73
N HIS A 144 21.66 -9.78 -17.22
CA HIS A 144 22.58 -10.49 -16.31
C HIS A 144 23.67 -11.29 -17.04
N ASP A 145 24.63 -11.81 -16.27
CA ASP A 145 25.69 -12.69 -16.77
C ASP A 145 25.33 -14.19 -16.71
N ILE A 146 26.18 -15.05 -17.28
CA ILE A 146 25.99 -16.50 -17.38
C ILE A 146 26.01 -17.16 -16.00
N GLY A 147 25.10 -18.11 -15.77
CA GLY A 147 24.96 -18.78 -14.48
C GLY A 147 24.33 -17.91 -13.38
N LEU A 148 24.08 -16.64 -13.67
CA LEU A 148 23.29 -15.74 -12.86
C LEU A 148 21.88 -15.56 -13.49
N ASN A 149 21.06 -14.81 -12.77
CA ASN A 149 19.72 -14.35 -13.13
C ASN A 149 19.54 -12.91 -12.59
N HIS A 150 18.38 -12.27 -12.69
CA HIS A 150 18.27 -10.87 -12.25
C HIS A 150 18.57 -10.69 -10.75
N LYS A 151 18.07 -11.60 -9.91
CA LYS A 151 18.25 -11.56 -8.46
C LYS A 151 19.71 -11.71 -8.09
N SER A 152 20.33 -12.82 -8.50
CA SER A 152 21.74 -13.12 -8.19
C SER A 152 22.75 -12.15 -8.84
N CYS A 153 22.39 -11.48 -9.93
CA CYS A 153 23.25 -10.49 -10.58
C CYS A 153 23.07 -9.06 -10.03
N PHE A 154 21.87 -8.69 -9.55
CA PHE A 154 21.50 -7.30 -9.31
C PHE A 154 20.80 -6.99 -7.97
N ASP A 155 20.23 -7.95 -7.23
CA ASP A 155 19.50 -7.64 -5.98
C ASP A 155 20.37 -6.90 -4.96
N THR A 156 21.65 -7.27 -4.84
CA THR A 156 22.63 -6.61 -3.95
C THR A 156 22.82 -5.13 -4.29
N LEU A 157 22.71 -4.77 -5.57
CA LEU A 157 22.82 -3.39 -6.04
C LEU A 157 21.49 -2.63 -5.86
N PHE A 158 20.37 -3.21 -6.29
CA PHE A 158 19.07 -2.52 -6.34
C PHE A 158 18.38 -2.41 -4.98
N ASN A 159 18.66 -3.32 -4.03
CA ASN A 159 18.16 -3.21 -2.65
C ASN A 159 19.04 -2.35 -1.74
N HIS A 160 20.24 -1.94 -2.19
CA HIS A 160 21.16 -1.10 -1.43
C HIS A 160 20.54 0.27 -1.10
N GLU A 161 20.89 0.85 0.06
CA GLU A 161 20.20 2.05 0.55
C GLU A 161 20.42 3.28 -0.34
N ASP A 162 21.63 3.50 -0.88
CA ASP A 162 21.92 4.57 -1.83
C ASP A 162 21.14 4.45 -3.16
N MET A 163 20.88 3.22 -3.64
CA MET A 163 20.23 2.99 -4.94
C MET A 163 18.77 3.47 -4.94
N ARG A 164 18.16 3.57 -3.76
CA ARG A 164 16.83 4.17 -3.52
C ARG A 164 16.74 5.60 -4.04
N GLU A 165 17.84 6.36 -4.12
CA GLU A 165 17.82 7.71 -4.69
C GLU A 165 17.59 7.71 -6.21
N ILE A 166 18.03 6.66 -6.90
CA ILE A 166 17.89 6.47 -8.36
C ILE A 166 16.51 5.87 -8.67
N ILE A 167 16.17 4.73 -8.07
CA ILE A 167 14.96 3.96 -8.43
C ILE A 167 13.63 4.62 -8.01
N ARG A 168 13.66 5.57 -7.07
CA ARG A 168 12.49 6.43 -6.77
C ARG A 168 12.07 7.33 -7.95
N HIS A 169 12.96 7.54 -8.92
CA HIS A 169 12.74 8.37 -10.09
C HIS A 169 12.66 7.55 -11.38
N LEU A 170 13.61 6.62 -11.57
CA LEU A 170 13.75 5.80 -12.76
C LEU A 170 13.24 4.38 -12.49
N PRO A 171 12.20 3.92 -13.20
CA PRO A 171 11.79 2.51 -13.16
C PRO A 171 12.89 1.60 -13.69
N VAL A 172 12.78 0.31 -13.39
CA VAL A 172 13.78 -0.71 -13.72
C VAL A 172 13.09 -1.86 -14.46
N CYS A 173 13.63 -2.28 -15.59
CA CYS A 173 13.19 -3.47 -16.30
C CYS A 173 14.33 -4.49 -16.26
N HIS A 174 14.17 -5.52 -15.45
CA HIS A 174 15.09 -6.66 -15.43
C HIS A 174 14.72 -7.63 -16.53
N VAL A 175 15.68 -7.94 -17.41
CA VAL A 175 15.53 -8.92 -18.49
C VAL A 175 16.36 -10.16 -18.15
N GLU A 176 15.72 -11.32 -18.20
CA GLU A 176 16.36 -12.62 -17.95
C GLU A 176 16.40 -13.46 -19.23
N ALA A 177 17.60 -13.94 -19.55
CA ALA A 177 17.82 -14.73 -20.75
C ALA A 177 16.94 -16.01 -20.75
N PRO A 178 16.58 -16.54 -21.93
CA PRO A 178 15.76 -17.74 -22.05
C PRO A 178 16.25 -18.86 -21.13
N GLY A 179 15.34 -19.39 -20.34
CA GLY A 179 15.66 -20.48 -19.43
C GLY A 179 16.43 -20.12 -18.14
N GLN A 180 16.77 -18.85 -17.89
CA GLN A 180 17.61 -18.42 -16.74
C GLN A 180 16.83 -17.79 -15.57
N HIS A 181 15.54 -17.50 -15.71
CA HIS A 181 14.73 -16.95 -14.62
C HIS A 181 14.64 -17.93 -13.43
N GLU A 182 14.41 -17.44 -12.20
CA GLU A 182 14.14 -18.25 -10.98
C GLU A 182 12.78 -18.96 -11.08
N GLY A 183 12.59 -19.72 -12.15
CA GLY A 183 11.28 -19.93 -12.73
C GLY A 183 11.24 -20.55 -14.12
N ALA A 184 12.32 -21.20 -14.62
CA ALA A 184 12.40 -21.82 -15.96
C ALA A 184 12.52 -23.37 -16.04
N LYS A 185 11.66 -24.07 -16.79
CA LYS A 185 11.78 -25.52 -17.11
C LYS A 185 13.06 -25.85 -17.85
N THR A 186 13.47 -27.12 -17.84
CA THR A 186 14.44 -27.66 -18.82
C THR A 186 13.94 -27.38 -20.24
N LEU A 187 14.74 -26.67 -21.03
CA LEU A 187 14.48 -26.49 -22.46
C LEU A 187 14.64 -27.84 -23.17
N HIS A 188 13.78 -28.11 -24.16
CA HIS A 188 13.79 -29.37 -24.91
C HIS A 188 15.13 -29.57 -25.63
N ALA A 189 15.53 -30.84 -25.86
CA ALA A 189 16.79 -31.15 -26.55
C ALA A 189 16.86 -30.62 -27.99
N GLU A 190 15.71 -30.36 -28.61
CA GLU A 190 15.55 -29.78 -29.96
C GLU A 190 15.40 -28.23 -29.92
N TYR A 191 15.41 -27.60 -28.75
CA TYR A 191 15.31 -26.15 -28.63
C TYR A 191 16.62 -25.48 -29.10
N SER A 192 16.54 -24.73 -30.19
CA SER A 192 17.63 -23.90 -30.66
C SER A 192 17.78 -22.68 -29.75
N TYR A 193 18.72 -22.74 -28.81
CA TYR A 193 19.01 -21.62 -27.91
C TYR A 193 19.50 -20.39 -28.70
N PRO A 194 18.97 -19.18 -28.44
CA PRO A 194 19.33 -17.99 -29.21
C PRO A 194 20.81 -17.61 -29.12
N SER A 195 21.39 -17.13 -30.22
CA SER A 195 22.72 -16.50 -30.23
C SER A 195 22.73 -15.20 -29.39
N MET A 196 23.90 -14.68 -29.01
CA MET A 196 23.99 -13.36 -28.37
C MET A 196 23.36 -12.25 -29.23
N ASP A 197 23.49 -12.36 -30.55
CA ASP A 197 22.92 -11.48 -31.56
C ASP A 197 21.37 -11.54 -31.51
N GLN A 198 20.80 -12.74 -31.48
CA GLN A 198 19.36 -12.94 -31.35
C GLN A 198 18.81 -12.50 -29.99
N LEU A 199 19.60 -12.56 -28.91
CA LEU A 199 19.23 -11.98 -27.62
C LEU A 199 19.26 -10.44 -27.63
N SER A 200 20.08 -9.82 -28.49
CA SER A 200 20.07 -8.38 -28.75
C SER A 200 18.83 -7.97 -29.54
N GLU A 201 18.58 -8.64 -30.68
CA GLU A 201 17.40 -8.44 -31.54
C GLU A 201 16.05 -8.72 -30.84
N ALA A 202 16.05 -9.42 -29.71
CA ALA A 202 14.86 -9.63 -28.88
C ALA A 202 14.44 -8.38 -28.07
N LEU A 203 15.39 -7.51 -27.70
CA LEU A 203 15.15 -6.36 -26.81
C LEU A 203 14.22 -5.26 -27.38
N PRO A 204 14.21 -4.92 -28.68
CA PRO A 204 13.21 -4.02 -29.26
C PRO A 204 11.77 -4.47 -29.00
N THR A 205 11.53 -5.79 -28.98
CA THR A 205 10.20 -6.35 -28.67
C THR A 205 9.84 -6.16 -27.19
N VAL A 206 10.79 -6.33 -26.27
CA VAL A 206 10.62 -6.03 -24.84
C VAL A 206 10.32 -4.54 -24.62
N LEU A 207 11.05 -3.65 -25.30
CA LEU A 207 10.79 -2.20 -25.20
C LEU A 207 9.40 -1.85 -25.73
N LYS A 208 8.98 -2.41 -26.87
CA LYS A 208 7.64 -2.19 -27.43
C LYS A 208 6.54 -2.68 -26.48
N HIS A 209 6.71 -3.86 -25.90
CA HIS A 209 5.74 -4.49 -25.00
C HIS A 209 5.41 -3.61 -23.79
N PHE A 210 6.44 -3.07 -23.13
CA PHE A 210 6.27 -2.17 -21.98
C PHE A 210 6.15 -0.67 -22.36
N GLY A 211 6.10 -0.31 -23.65
CA GLY A 211 5.96 1.08 -24.11
C GLY A 211 7.18 1.98 -23.85
N LEU A 212 8.38 1.41 -23.82
CA LEU A 212 9.62 2.07 -23.37
C LEU A 212 10.32 2.84 -24.50
N GLY A 213 10.10 4.15 -24.54
CA GLY A 213 10.73 5.02 -25.54
C GLY A 213 12.21 5.37 -25.29
N ARG A 214 12.75 5.12 -24.08
CA ARG A 214 14.15 5.40 -23.70
C ARG A 214 14.61 4.43 -22.61
N VAL A 215 15.85 3.96 -22.69
CA VAL A 215 16.46 3.11 -21.65
C VAL A 215 17.89 3.54 -21.29
N ILE A 216 18.32 3.13 -20.09
CA ILE A 216 19.72 3.13 -19.66
C ILE A 216 20.11 1.66 -19.44
N GLY A 217 20.99 1.14 -20.29
CA GLY A 217 21.44 -0.26 -20.19
C GLY A 217 22.41 -0.48 -19.03
N LEU A 218 22.20 -1.54 -18.25
CA LEU A 218 23.10 -2.02 -17.21
C LEU A 218 23.35 -3.53 -17.38
N GLY A 219 24.47 -3.88 -17.98
CA GLY A 219 24.83 -5.26 -18.29
C GLY A 219 26.03 -5.77 -17.51
N VAL A 220 26.09 -7.09 -17.27
CA VAL A 220 27.26 -7.78 -16.72
C VAL A 220 27.64 -8.93 -17.65
N GLY A 221 28.93 -9.07 -17.98
CA GLY A 221 29.48 -10.12 -18.86
C GLY A 221 28.69 -10.33 -20.16
N ALA A 222 27.97 -11.45 -20.27
CA ALA A 222 27.09 -11.73 -21.41
C ALA A 222 26.03 -10.63 -21.63
N GLY A 223 25.37 -10.18 -20.57
CA GLY A 223 24.42 -9.07 -20.63
C GLY A 223 25.04 -7.73 -21.01
N ALA A 224 26.33 -7.51 -20.69
CA ALA A 224 27.07 -6.32 -21.16
C ALA A 224 27.33 -6.38 -22.67
N TYR A 225 27.70 -7.55 -23.20
CA TYR A 225 27.84 -7.76 -24.65
C TYR A 225 26.51 -7.56 -25.38
N ILE A 226 25.42 -8.17 -24.88
CA ILE A 226 24.08 -8.08 -25.49
C ILE A 226 23.60 -6.63 -25.53
N LEU A 227 23.72 -5.87 -24.42
CA LEU A 227 23.30 -4.46 -24.38
C LEU A 227 24.20 -3.53 -25.22
N ALA A 228 25.50 -3.83 -25.36
CA ALA A 228 26.38 -3.08 -26.25
C ALA A 228 26.05 -3.33 -27.73
N LYS A 229 25.75 -4.58 -28.09
CA LYS A 229 25.32 -4.96 -29.44
C LYS A 229 23.97 -4.33 -29.81
N PHE A 230 23.03 -4.34 -28.87
CA PHE A 230 21.71 -3.69 -29.00
C PHE A 230 21.81 -2.17 -29.24
N ALA A 231 22.78 -1.50 -28.62
CA ALA A 231 23.04 -0.09 -28.86
C ALA A 231 23.60 0.18 -30.27
N ASP A 232 24.56 -0.64 -30.75
CA ASP A 232 25.05 -0.55 -32.14
C ASP A 232 23.93 -0.88 -33.16
N GLU A 233 23.08 -1.85 -32.88
CA GLU A 233 21.99 -2.26 -33.78
C GLU A 233 20.88 -1.20 -33.89
N ILE A 234 20.45 -0.59 -32.78
CA ILE A 234 19.45 0.50 -32.81
C ILE A 234 20.00 1.78 -33.47
N ASP A 235 21.27 2.14 -33.21
CA ASP A 235 21.89 3.32 -33.83
C ASP A 235 22.04 3.15 -35.36
N ASN A 236 22.02 1.91 -35.88
CA ASN A 236 22.15 1.60 -37.31
C ASN A 236 20.84 1.22 -38.02
N ASN A 237 19.75 0.86 -37.33
CA ASN A 237 18.56 0.28 -37.97
C ASN A 237 17.22 0.63 -37.28
N HIS A 238 16.41 1.51 -37.92
CA HIS A 238 15.24 2.13 -37.29
C HIS A 238 13.89 1.35 -37.38
N ASP A 239 13.75 0.36 -38.27
CA ASP A 239 12.43 -0.21 -38.66
C ASP A 239 12.09 -1.61 -38.08
N LEU A 240 12.91 -2.14 -37.17
CA LEU A 240 13.00 -3.60 -36.96
C LEU A 240 11.98 -4.21 -35.97
N ILE A 241 10.68 -4.29 -36.32
CA ILE A 241 9.71 -5.11 -35.54
C ILE A 241 8.60 -5.78 -36.39
N ALA A 242 8.66 -7.12 -36.56
CA ALA A 242 7.49 -7.93 -37.00
C ALA A 242 7.55 -9.43 -36.60
N THR A 243 6.53 -9.94 -35.86
CA THR A 243 5.99 -11.35 -35.91
C THR A 243 6.42 -12.45 -34.88
N TYR A 244 5.66 -12.55 -33.76
CA TYR A 244 5.11 -13.75 -33.04
C TYR A 244 5.92 -14.83 -32.22
N ARG A 245 5.48 -15.03 -30.94
CA ARG A 245 5.14 -16.30 -30.19
C ARG A 245 6.22 -17.35 -29.79
N HIS A 246 6.15 -18.14 -28.68
CA HIS A 246 5.17 -18.34 -27.57
C HIS A 246 5.82 -18.93 -26.25
N HIS A 247 5.22 -18.70 -25.05
CA HIS A 247 5.15 -19.46 -23.74
C HIS A 247 6.21 -20.53 -23.23
N ILE A 248 6.39 -20.94 -21.93
CA ILE A 248 6.16 -20.41 -20.54
C ILE A 248 6.72 -21.31 -19.34
N THR A 249 7.13 -20.72 -18.18
CA THR A 249 7.40 -21.28 -16.79
C THR A 249 8.41 -22.45 -16.51
N ALA A 250 8.34 -23.14 -15.33
CA ALA A 250 9.42 -23.28 -14.30
C ALA A 250 10.12 -24.62 -13.93
N THR A 251 11.33 -24.70 -13.31
CA THR A 251 12.16 -23.73 -12.48
C THR A 251 13.70 -23.81 -12.73
N MET A 252 14.48 -22.70 -12.56
CA MET A 252 15.87 -22.43 -13.09
C MET A 252 16.81 -23.63 -13.22
N ASN A 253 17.46 -23.77 -14.40
CA ASN A 253 17.85 -25.08 -14.89
C ASN A 253 19.30 -25.19 -15.42
N GLU A 254 20.02 -26.21 -14.96
CA GLU A 254 21.43 -26.49 -15.33
C GLU A 254 21.65 -26.74 -16.83
N SER A 255 20.70 -27.40 -17.51
CA SER A 255 20.75 -27.59 -18.98
C SER A 255 20.65 -26.24 -19.70
N ASN A 256 19.76 -25.36 -19.24
CA ASN A 256 19.58 -24.03 -19.82
C ASN A 256 20.82 -23.15 -19.60
N VAL A 257 21.44 -23.19 -18.42
CA VAL A 257 22.71 -22.49 -18.13
C VAL A 257 23.79 -22.97 -19.11
N THR A 258 23.86 -24.28 -19.35
CA THR A 258 24.80 -24.88 -20.32
C THR A 258 24.54 -24.40 -21.76
N GLN A 259 23.28 -24.20 -22.16
CA GLN A 259 22.93 -23.65 -23.47
C GLN A 259 23.31 -22.16 -23.60
N PHE A 260 23.05 -21.34 -22.58
CA PHE A 260 23.45 -19.92 -22.54
C PHE A 260 24.97 -19.76 -22.59
N LEU A 261 25.72 -20.57 -21.84
CA LEU A 261 27.18 -20.61 -21.87
C LEU A 261 27.73 -20.97 -23.27
N ARG A 262 27.16 -21.97 -23.94
CA ARG A 262 27.52 -22.32 -25.33
C ARG A 262 27.28 -21.15 -26.29
N SER A 263 26.15 -20.47 -26.16
CA SER A 263 25.81 -19.31 -26.98
C SER A 263 26.82 -18.17 -26.80
N TYR A 264 27.22 -17.85 -25.56
CA TYR A 264 28.22 -16.81 -25.30
C TYR A 264 29.63 -17.18 -25.77
N ASN A 265 30.02 -18.45 -25.62
CA ASN A 265 31.32 -18.94 -26.11
C ASN A 265 31.42 -18.90 -27.64
N ASN A 266 30.29 -19.00 -28.35
CA ASN A 266 30.18 -18.91 -29.81
C ASN A 266 29.92 -17.47 -30.33
N ARG A 267 29.98 -16.44 -29.48
CA ARG A 267 29.71 -15.05 -29.88
C ARG A 267 30.74 -14.52 -30.88
N THR A 268 30.30 -13.64 -31.78
CA THR A 268 31.18 -12.88 -32.68
C THR A 268 31.90 -11.76 -31.92
N ALA A 269 33.00 -11.25 -32.47
CA ALA A 269 33.62 -10.03 -31.94
C ALA A 269 32.66 -8.85 -32.13
N LEU A 270 32.62 -7.92 -31.16
CA LEU A 270 31.87 -6.67 -31.34
C LEU A 270 32.65 -5.76 -32.31
N GLU A 271 32.06 -5.45 -33.46
CA GLU A 271 32.70 -4.74 -34.57
C GLU A 271 32.76 -3.22 -34.33
N VAL A 272 33.41 -2.82 -33.23
CA VAL A 272 33.62 -1.40 -32.86
C VAL A 272 35.08 -0.97 -33.05
N GLU A 273 35.25 0.20 -33.65
CA GLU A 273 36.55 0.86 -33.88
C GLU A 273 36.53 2.27 -33.30
N ARG A 274 37.68 2.74 -32.81
CA ARG A 274 37.77 4.07 -32.20
C ARG A 274 37.76 5.16 -33.29
N PRO A 275 36.85 6.15 -33.22
CA PRO A 275 36.83 7.25 -34.17
C PRO A 275 38.14 8.06 -34.09
N VAL A 276 38.79 8.26 -35.24
CA VAL A 276 40.00 9.06 -35.36
C VAL A 276 39.61 10.55 -35.48
N PRO A 277 40.18 11.48 -34.68
CA PRO A 277 39.90 12.90 -34.84
C PRO A 277 40.28 13.41 -36.25
N GLY A 278 39.29 13.89 -37.00
CA GLY A 278 39.47 14.28 -38.42
C GLY A 278 39.46 13.12 -39.43
N GLY A 279 39.18 11.89 -38.99
CA GLY A 279 39.01 10.71 -39.84
C GLY A 279 37.58 10.56 -40.39
N ASN A 280 37.21 9.32 -40.75
CA ASN A 280 35.87 9.01 -41.26
C ASN A 280 34.79 9.28 -40.18
N ILE A 281 33.82 10.13 -40.53
CA ILE A 281 32.69 10.52 -39.67
C ILE A 281 31.83 9.31 -39.25
N ASN A 282 31.79 8.27 -40.10
CA ASN A 282 30.95 7.09 -39.95
C ASN A 282 31.69 5.90 -39.31
N ALA A 283 32.67 6.13 -38.43
CA ALA A 283 33.31 5.06 -37.66
C ALA A 283 32.27 4.27 -36.85
N ARG A 284 32.27 2.94 -36.96
CA ARG A 284 31.34 2.07 -36.23
C ARG A 284 31.78 1.96 -34.78
N THR A 285 30.99 2.54 -33.89
CA THR A 285 31.27 2.68 -32.46
C THR A 285 29.99 3.14 -31.78
N LEU A 286 29.78 2.79 -30.51
CA LEU A 286 28.58 3.14 -29.74
C LEU A 286 28.34 4.66 -29.74
N LYS A 287 27.13 5.12 -30.12
CA LYS A 287 26.84 6.57 -30.14
C LYS A 287 26.30 7.09 -28.81
N CYS A 288 25.88 6.19 -27.91
CA CYS A 288 25.48 6.49 -26.54
C CYS A 288 26.67 6.78 -25.61
N SER A 289 26.40 7.43 -24.47
CA SER A 289 27.37 7.53 -23.37
C SER A 289 27.57 6.15 -22.74
N THR A 290 28.82 5.78 -22.43
CA THR A 290 29.18 4.44 -21.94
C THR A 290 30.01 4.53 -20.65
N LEU A 291 29.63 3.78 -19.62
CA LEU A 291 30.42 3.59 -18.39
C LEU A 291 30.89 2.13 -18.32
N LEU A 292 32.18 1.90 -18.54
CA LEU A 292 32.82 0.61 -18.34
C LEU A 292 33.29 0.49 -16.90
N VAL A 293 32.91 -0.59 -16.20
CA VAL A 293 33.28 -0.84 -14.80
C VAL A 293 33.94 -2.21 -14.70
N VAL A 294 35.10 -2.30 -14.02
CA VAL A 294 35.79 -3.57 -13.79
C VAL A 294 36.56 -3.55 -12.48
N GLY A 295 36.50 -4.64 -11.71
CA GLY A 295 37.33 -4.82 -10.52
C GLY A 295 38.79 -5.06 -10.88
N ASP A 296 39.72 -4.56 -10.07
CA ASP A 296 41.15 -4.65 -10.32
C ASP A 296 41.72 -6.07 -10.30
N ASN A 297 41.06 -6.97 -9.58
CA ASN A 297 41.36 -8.40 -9.49
C ASN A 297 40.42 -9.26 -10.37
N SER A 298 39.63 -8.65 -11.27
CA SER A 298 38.73 -9.38 -12.18
C SER A 298 39.49 -10.06 -13.33
N PRO A 299 39.15 -11.29 -13.74
CA PRO A 299 39.70 -11.91 -14.95
C PRO A 299 39.31 -11.16 -16.24
N ALA A 300 38.34 -10.24 -16.18
CA ALA A 300 37.88 -9.46 -17.32
C ALA A 300 38.67 -8.14 -17.56
N VAL A 301 39.66 -7.80 -16.71
CA VAL A 301 40.39 -6.51 -16.80
C VAL A 301 40.95 -6.24 -18.19
N GLU A 302 41.63 -7.22 -18.80
CA GLU A 302 42.24 -7.05 -20.13
C GLU A 302 41.20 -6.83 -21.21
N ALA A 303 40.11 -7.60 -21.20
CA ALA A 303 39.01 -7.48 -22.16
C ALA A 303 38.25 -6.14 -22.04
N VAL A 304 38.08 -5.62 -20.83
CA VAL A 304 37.42 -4.31 -20.60
C VAL A 304 38.35 -3.16 -21.02
N VAL A 305 39.67 -3.29 -20.84
CA VAL A 305 40.65 -2.30 -21.31
C VAL A 305 40.77 -2.31 -22.84
N ASP A 306 40.77 -3.49 -23.47
CA ASP A 306 40.69 -3.65 -24.93
C ASP A 306 39.41 -3.02 -25.51
N CYS A 307 38.25 -3.31 -24.90
CA CYS A 307 36.98 -2.68 -25.27
C CYS A 307 37.06 -1.14 -25.16
N ASN A 308 37.57 -0.61 -24.04
CA ASN A 308 37.77 0.83 -23.86
C ASN A 308 38.68 1.43 -24.95
N SER A 309 39.69 0.69 -25.42
CA SER A 309 40.60 1.15 -26.49
C SER A 309 39.90 1.36 -27.84
N LYS A 310 38.78 0.65 -28.07
CA LYS A 310 37.98 0.65 -29.31
C LYS A 310 36.77 1.59 -29.29
N LEU A 311 36.39 2.10 -28.12
CA LEU A 311 35.28 3.06 -28.00
C LEU A 311 35.75 4.52 -28.10
N ASP A 312 34.79 5.40 -28.39
CA ASP A 312 34.96 6.86 -28.41
C ASP A 312 35.28 7.40 -27.00
N PRO A 313 36.48 7.97 -26.77
CA PRO A 313 36.89 8.47 -25.46
C PRO A 313 36.16 9.77 -25.04
N THR A 314 35.39 10.41 -25.93
CA THR A 314 34.55 11.57 -25.57
C THR A 314 33.22 11.15 -24.93
N LYS A 315 32.81 9.89 -25.13
CA LYS A 315 31.55 9.31 -24.61
C LYS A 315 31.76 8.18 -23.61
N THR A 316 32.96 7.62 -23.53
CA THR A 316 33.29 6.44 -22.74
C THR A 316 34.11 6.79 -21.51
N THR A 317 33.65 6.37 -20.33
CA THR A 317 34.41 6.44 -19.07
C THR A 317 34.78 5.03 -18.62
N LEU A 318 36.04 4.81 -18.24
CA LEU A 318 36.51 3.56 -17.64
C LEU A 318 36.76 3.74 -16.14
N LEU A 319 36.02 2.98 -15.33
CA LEU A 319 36.18 2.89 -13.88
C LEU A 319 36.82 1.54 -13.51
N LYS A 320 38.14 1.54 -13.27
CA LYS A 320 38.82 0.41 -12.63
C LYS A 320 38.68 0.55 -11.11
N MET A 321 37.99 -0.40 -10.47
CA MET A 321 37.70 -0.38 -9.03
C MET A 321 38.77 -1.12 -8.24
N ALA A 322 39.41 -0.44 -7.31
CA ALA A 322 40.41 -1.03 -6.42
C ALA A 322 39.78 -1.99 -5.39
N ASP A 323 40.52 -3.03 -5.01
CA ASP A 323 40.16 -4.05 -4.03
C ASP A 323 38.88 -4.86 -4.41
N CYS A 324 38.69 -5.13 -5.70
CA CYS A 324 37.42 -5.58 -6.26
C CYS A 324 37.58 -6.76 -7.23
N GLY A 325 36.70 -7.76 -7.12
CA GLY A 325 36.72 -8.99 -7.90
C GLY A 325 35.87 -8.93 -9.17
N GLY A 326 35.30 -10.08 -9.53
CA GLY A 326 34.58 -10.27 -10.80
C GLY A 326 33.23 -9.58 -10.90
N LEU A 327 32.58 -9.25 -9.78
CA LEU A 327 31.22 -8.70 -9.75
C LEU A 327 31.17 -7.40 -8.90
N PRO A 328 31.63 -6.25 -9.43
CA PRO A 328 31.72 -5.01 -8.65
C PRO A 328 30.39 -4.53 -8.05
N GLN A 329 29.27 -4.88 -8.68
CA GLN A 329 27.92 -4.58 -8.20
C GLN A 329 27.48 -5.41 -6.99
N VAL A 330 28.22 -6.49 -6.66
CA VAL A 330 28.04 -7.34 -5.48
C VAL A 330 29.16 -7.07 -4.46
N ASP A 331 30.41 -6.97 -4.92
CA ASP A 331 31.59 -6.75 -4.07
C ASP A 331 31.60 -5.36 -3.42
N GLN A 332 31.24 -4.31 -4.18
CA GLN A 332 31.34 -2.91 -3.75
C GLN A 332 30.16 -2.04 -4.25
N PRO A 333 28.89 -2.43 -4.01
CA PRO A 333 27.70 -1.80 -4.57
C PRO A 333 27.65 -0.28 -4.38
N ALA A 334 27.98 0.23 -3.18
CA ALA A 334 27.97 1.66 -2.89
C ALA A 334 28.81 2.51 -3.87
N LYS A 335 30.01 2.05 -4.25
CA LYS A 335 30.87 2.76 -5.22
C LYS A 335 30.30 2.68 -6.65
N VAL A 336 29.68 1.55 -7.01
CA VAL A 336 28.99 1.39 -8.30
C VAL A 336 27.77 2.32 -8.39
N ILE A 337 27.01 2.47 -7.30
CA ILE A 337 25.84 3.37 -7.23
C ILE A 337 26.28 4.84 -7.28
N GLU A 338 27.37 5.21 -6.63
CA GLU A 338 27.95 6.56 -6.72
C GLU A 338 28.35 6.89 -8.16
N ALA A 339 29.09 5.98 -8.83
CA ALA A 339 29.47 6.14 -10.23
C ALA A 339 28.26 6.18 -11.18
N LEU A 340 27.27 5.32 -10.97
CA LEU A 340 26.02 5.28 -11.73
C LEU A 340 25.21 6.57 -11.55
N LYS A 341 25.14 7.12 -10.32
CA LYS A 341 24.49 8.42 -10.07
C LYS A 341 25.18 9.53 -10.86
N TYR A 342 26.50 9.62 -10.83
CA TYR A 342 27.24 10.63 -11.60
C TYR A 342 27.08 10.46 -13.12
N PHE A 343 27.07 9.23 -13.63
CA PHE A 343 26.80 8.93 -15.04
C PHE A 343 25.39 9.36 -15.48
N ILE A 344 24.37 9.07 -14.67
CA ILE A 344 22.98 9.48 -14.93
C ILE A 344 22.82 11.01 -14.85
N GLN A 345 23.53 11.67 -13.94
CA GLN A 345 23.60 13.14 -13.87
C GLN A 345 24.32 13.76 -15.07
N GLY A 346 25.35 13.11 -15.60
CA GLY A 346 26.01 13.50 -16.86
C GLY A 346 25.08 13.45 -18.08
N MET A 347 24.06 12.58 -18.06
CA MET A 347 23.00 12.53 -19.07
C MET A 347 21.85 13.54 -18.85
N GLY A 348 21.94 14.40 -17.82
CA GLY A 348 20.93 15.42 -17.51
C GLY A 348 19.70 14.93 -16.73
N TYR A 349 19.71 13.68 -16.23
CA TYR A 349 18.69 13.15 -15.35
C TYR A 349 19.13 13.27 -13.87
N LEU A 350 18.21 13.10 -12.91
CA LEU A 350 18.51 13.16 -11.46
C LEU A 350 19.19 14.48 -10.99
N SER A 351 18.95 15.61 -11.67
CA SER A 351 19.58 16.91 -11.36
C SER A 351 19.25 17.50 -9.99
N SER A 352 18.24 16.95 -9.29
CA SER A 352 17.87 17.28 -7.91
C SER A 352 18.24 16.20 -6.89
N ALA A 353 18.95 15.14 -7.31
CA ALA A 353 19.53 14.15 -6.40
C ALA A 353 20.76 14.76 -5.70
N GLY A 354 20.88 14.51 -4.39
CA GLY A 354 21.97 15.12 -3.61
C GLY A 354 23.32 14.55 -4.01
N MET A 355 24.34 15.39 -4.18
CA MET A 355 25.72 14.87 -4.19
C MET A 355 26.02 14.29 -2.80
N THR A 356 26.07 12.96 -2.71
CA THR A 356 26.63 12.24 -1.56
C THR A 356 28.14 12.47 -1.58
N ARG A 357 28.58 13.67 -1.20
CA ARG A 357 30.01 14.02 -1.12
C ARG A 357 30.70 12.93 -0.30
N LEU A 358 31.65 12.21 -0.92
CA LEU A 358 32.55 11.26 -0.26
C LEU A 358 32.94 11.78 1.11
N ARG A 359 32.39 11.16 2.16
CA ARG A 359 32.58 11.59 3.54
C ARG A 359 33.92 11.01 4.00
N SER A 360 34.99 11.56 3.46
CA SER A 360 36.38 11.26 3.82
C SER A 360 36.59 11.55 5.30
N ARG A 361 36.35 10.54 6.14
CA ARG A 361 36.65 10.56 7.57
C ARG A 361 38.15 10.37 7.76
N THR A 362 38.92 11.37 7.34
CA THR A 362 40.31 11.56 7.77
C THR A 362 40.30 11.80 9.28
N ALA A 363 40.39 10.71 10.04
CA ALA A 363 40.52 10.72 11.49
C ALA A 363 41.93 11.16 11.90
N SER A 364 42.29 12.40 11.56
CA SER A 364 43.54 13.04 11.97
C SER A 364 43.53 13.25 13.49
N GLY A 365 44.32 12.44 14.20
CA GLY A 365 44.41 12.51 15.66
C GLY A 365 45.17 13.75 16.15
N SER A 366 44.76 14.23 17.33
CA SER A 366 45.53 15.03 18.28
C SER A 366 46.34 16.23 17.77
N SER A 367 45.86 17.44 18.12
CA SER A 367 46.71 18.46 18.74
C SER A 367 45.95 19.09 19.93
N VAL A 368 46.66 19.69 20.87
CA VAL A 368 46.14 20.05 22.21
C VAL A 368 46.33 21.54 22.48
N SER A 369 45.37 22.13 23.20
CA SER A 369 45.42 23.44 23.88
C SER A 369 45.77 24.70 23.05
N SER A 370 44.75 25.50 22.78
CA SER A 370 44.82 26.97 22.89
C SER A 370 43.51 27.47 23.53
N MET A 371 43.53 28.62 24.21
CA MET A 371 42.51 29.03 25.20
C MET A 371 41.64 30.21 24.76
N ASP A 372 40.37 30.14 25.18
CA ASP A 372 39.33 31.18 25.25
C ASP A 372 38.90 31.90 23.96
N GLY A 373 37.65 32.38 23.96
CA GLY A 373 36.95 32.93 22.81
C GLY A 373 35.43 33.05 23.00
N SER A 374 34.96 33.29 24.22
CA SER A 374 33.54 33.29 24.57
C SER A 374 32.67 34.26 23.75
N ARG A 375 31.83 33.73 22.83
CA ARG A 375 30.71 34.48 22.20
C ARG A 375 29.43 33.65 22.09
N GLY A 376 28.31 34.30 22.41
CA GLY A 376 27.04 33.66 22.74
C GLY A 376 26.16 33.26 21.55
N ARG A 377 25.28 32.30 21.82
CA ARG A 377 24.27 31.75 20.90
C ARG A 377 23.04 32.66 20.86
N ALA A 378 22.87 33.44 19.79
CA ALA A 378 21.68 34.28 19.60
C ALA A 378 20.55 33.49 18.93
N LEU A 379 19.51 33.16 19.71
CA LEU A 379 18.24 32.60 19.22
C LEU A 379 17.16 33.67 19.36
N THR A 380 16.59 34.15 18.25
CA THR A 380 15.56 35.21 18.27
C THR A 380 14.18 34.61 18.50
N ASN A 381 13.65 34.77 19.72
CA ASN A 381 12.25 34.46 20.02
C ASN A 381 11.31 35.50 19.38
N GLU A 382 10.26 35.05 18.70
CA GLU A 382 9.03 35.86 18.57
C GLU A 382 8.20 35.72 19.85
N LEU A 383 7.71 36.84 20.38
CA LEU A 383 6.71 36.85 21.45
C LEU A 383 5.88 38.14 21.39
N GLN A 384 4.87 38.18 20.53
CA GLN A 384 3.99 39.35 20.43
C GLN A 384 2.76 39.20 21.35
N ARG A 385 2.57 40.18 22.25
CA ARG A 385 1.58 40.15 23.33
C ARG A 385 0.36 41.01 22.97
N ALA A 386 -0.84 40.48 23.17
CA ALA A 386 -2.09 41.11 22.73
C ALA A 386 -2.45 42.41 23.49
N ARG A 387 -3.08 43.37 22.77
CA ARG A 387 -4.06 44.31 23.34
C ARG A 387 -4.99 44.94 22.29
N THR A 388 -6.22 44.44 22.26
CA THR A 388 -7.50 45.18 22.08
C THR A 388 -7.53 46.54 21.37
N HIS A 389 -8.32 46.67 20.30
CA HIS A 389 -9.46 47.62 20.31
C HIS A 389 -10.60 47.26 19.32
N SER A 390 -11.79 47.75 19.68
CA SER A 390 -13.16 47.48 19.22
C SER A 390 -13.61 47.94 17.81
N ARG A 391 -14.68 47.29 17.30
CA ARG A 391 -15.62 47.68 16.18
C ARG A 391 -15.03 47.67 14.74
N GLY A 392 -15.80 47.38 13.68
CA GLY A 392 -17.18 46.86 13.60
C GLY A 392 -17.79 46.92 12.17
N THR A 393 -18.72 46.00 11.86
CA THR A 393 -19.76 46.02 10.79
C THR A 393 -19.43 46.39 9.32
N GLU A 394 -19.47 45.36 8.46
CA GLU A 394 -20.28 45.25 7.21
C GLU A 394 -20.07 46.15 5.96
N GLU A 395 -20.78 45.71 4.89
CA GLU A 395 -20.95 46.24 3.52
C GLU A 395 -19.70 46.25 2.58
N LYS A 396 -19.67 45.59 1.42
CA LYS A 396 -20.54 45.52 0.20
C LYS A 396 -20.43 46.70 -0.79
N ARG A 397 -19.76 46.40 -1.92
CA ARG A 397 -20.28 46.56 -3.31
C ARG A 397 -20.54 48.00 -3.83
N GLY A 398 -19.70 48.53 -4.75
CA GLY A 398 -20.18 49.65 -5.60
C GLY A 398 -19.21 50.47 -6.46
N ARG A 399 -18.61 49.89 -7.50
CA ARG A 399 -18.49 50.40 -8.89
C ARG A 399 -18.36 51.94 -9.18
N SER A 400 -17.30 52.28 -9.93
CA SER A 400 -17.20 53.24 -11.09
C SER A 400 -17.18 54.77 -10.94
N HIS A 401 -16.52 55.41 -11.93
CA HIS A 401 -16.37 56.85 -12.26
C HIS A 401 -15.43 57.67 -11.34
N THR A 402 -14.66 58.67 -11.82
CA THR A 402 -14.56 59.28 -13.17
C THR A 402 -13.11 59.74 -13.49
N ASP A 403 -12.90 60.26 -14.70
CA ASP A 403 -11.65 60.79 -15.30
C ASP A 403 -10.98 61.97 -14.54
N VAL A 404 -9.69 62.23 -14.84
CA VAL A 404 -9.25 63.43 -15.60
C VAL A 404 -7.75 63.36 -15.98
N SER A 405 -7.47 63.87 -17.18
CA SER A 405 -6.23 63.91 -17.95
C SER A 405 -5.00 64.61 -17.33
N MET A 406 -3.81 64.25 -17.83
CA MET A 406 -2.90 65.25 -18.43
C MET A 406 -1.94 64.61 -19.46
N GLU A 407 -1.55 65.38 -20.48
CA GLU A 407 -0.79 64.92 -21.65
C GLU A 407 0.67 65.42 -21.68
N CYS A 408 1.54 64.69 -22.38
CA CYS A 408 2.68 65.20 -23.14
C CYS A 408 2.90 64.25 -24.33
N ILE A 409 2.60 64.66 -25.58
CA ILE A 409 3.58 65.29 -26.48
C ILE A 409 4.83 64.39 -26.62
N SER A 410 4.78 63.28 -27.37
CA SER A 410 4.76 63.15 -28.84
C SER A 410 6.12 63.40 -29.53
N ASN A 411 6.63 62.38 -30.24
CA ASN A 411 7.04 62.59 -31.63
C ASN A 411 6.93 61.30 -32.45
N SER A 412 6.68 61.42 -33.75
CA SER A 412 6.43 60.31 -34.67
C SER A 412 7.59 60.07 -35.64
N SER A 413 7.85 58.81 -36.00
CA SER A 413 8.10 58.38 -37.40
C SER A 413 8.31 56.86 -37.50
N GLN A 414 7.50 56.19 -38.31
CA GLN A 414 7.85 54.89 -38.91
C GLN A 414 8.44 55.16 -40.30
N ASN A 415 9.47 54.42 -40.73
CA ASN A 415 9.35 53.55 -41.92
C ASN A 415 10.60 52.72 -42.32
N THR A 416 10.31 51.66 -43.09
CA THR A 416 11.14 50.99 -44.13
C THR A 416 12.54 50.44 -43.80
N SER A 417 12.66 49.10 -43.76
CA SER A 417 13.48 48.24 -44.67
C SER A 417 13.68 46.85 -44.02
N SER A 418 12.96 45.78 -44.39
CA SER A 418 12.99 44.97 -45.63
C SER A 418 14.06 43.87 -45.65
N SER A 419 13.68 42.63 -45.31
CA SER A 419 14.49 41.42 -45.56
C SER A 419 13.62 40.16 -45.62
N THR A 420 13.50 39.54 -46.80
CA THR A 420 12.90 38.20 -46.98
C THR A 420 13.77 37.39 -47.95
N GLN A 421 13.79 36.07 -47.71
CA GLN A 421 14.47 34.97 -48.42
C GLN A 421 14.63 35.15 -49.94
N VAL A 422 15.75 34.78 -50.57
CA VAL A 422 16.41 33.45 -50.63
C VAL A 422 15.55 32.42 -51.39
N SER A 423 16.18 31.73 -52.35
CA SER A 423 15.62 30.69 -53.21
C SER A 423 15.78 29.29 -52.61
#